data_AF-A0A8J6SD98-F1
#
_entry.id   AF-A0A8J6SD98-F1
#
_cell.length_a   1.000
_cell.length_b   1.000
_cell.length_c   1.000
_cell.angle_alpha   90.00
_cell.angle_beta   90.00
_cell.angle_gamma   90.00
#
_symmetry.space_group_name_H-M   'P 1'
#
loop_
_entity.id
_entity.type
_entity.pdbx_description
1 polymer ?
#
loop_
_entity_poly.entity_id
_entity_poly.type
_entity_poly.pdbx_seq_one_letter_code
_entity_poly.pdbx_strand_id
1 'polypeptide(L)' 'MKQARREDVQVEVIKRISKTSERLLSRWIVERTFGWLNRFRWLSKDFEVYLEVSKAMIYGSLIRLMVRRLAA' A
#
# COMPACT_ATOMS: atom_id res chain seq x y z
N MET A 1 -2.83 -19.97 -15.44
CA MET A 1 -3.46 -18.93 -14.61
C MET A 1 -4.59 -19.59 -13.86
N LYS A 2 -4.60 -19.58 -12.52
CA LYS A 2 -5.68 -20.21 -11.74
C LYS A 2 -6.48 -19.10 -11.05
N GLN A 3 -7.73 -18.93 -11.47
CA GLN A 3 -8.67 -18.01 -10.85
C GLN A 3 -9.22 -18.65 -9.58
N ALA A 4 -9.00 -18.02 -8.42
CA ALA A 4 -9.67 -18.41 -7.19
C ALA A 4 -10.87 -17.48 -6.99
N ARG A 5 -12.08 -18.01 -7.17
CA ARG A 5 -13.34 -17.28 -6.94
C ARG A 5 -13.82 -17.57 -5.52
N ARG A 6 -13.60 -16.65 -4.59
CA ARG A 6 -14.43 -16.50 -3.40
C ARG A 6 -15.07 -15.12 -3.53
N GLU A 7 -16.40 -15.12 -3.58
CA GLU A 7 -17.36 -14.01 -3.65
C GLU A 7 -16.76 -12.61 -3.97
N ASP A 8 -17.05 -12.15 -5.19
CA ASP A 8 -16.82 -10.82 -5.79
C ASP A 8 -15.40 -10.23 -5.93
N VAL A 9 -14.33 -10.92 -5.55
CA VAL A 9 -12.97 -10.40 -5.81
C VAL A 9 -12.21 -11.27 -6.81
N GLN A 10 -11.98 -10.73 -8.00
CA GLN A 10 -11.09 -11.33 -9.00
C GLN A 10 -9.64 -11.11 -8.57
N VAL A 11 -9.02 -12.15 -7.99
CA VAL A 11 -7.60 -12.11 -7.63
C VAL A 11 -6.80 -12.82 -8.70
N GLU A 12 -5.97 -12.08 -9.43
CA GLU A 12 -5.01 -12.64 -10.37
C GLU A 12 -3.69 -12.94 -9.66
N VAL A 13 -3.36 -14.23 -9.53
CA VAL A 13 -2.08 -14.66 -8.95
C VAL A 13 -1.02 -14.67 -10.05
N ILE A 14 -0.23 -13.59 -10.10
CA ILE A 14 0.93 -13.47 -11.01
C ILE A 14 2.02 -14.46 -10.57
N LYS A 15 2.54 -15.23 -11.52
CA LYS A 15 3.60 -16.23 -11.27
C LYS A 15 4.90 -15.51 -10.88
N ARG A 16 5.53 -15.94 -9.79
CA ARG A 16 6.80 -15.38 -9.31
C ARG A 16 7.89 -15.52 -10.40
N ILE A 17 8.55 -14.42 -10.76
CA ILE A 17 9.46 -14.31 -11.91
C ILE A 17 10.78 -15.08 -11.68
N SER A 18 11.30 -15.12 -10.45
CA SER A 18 12.46 -15.95 -10.10
C SER A 18 12.47 -16.40 -8.62
N LYS A 19 13.26 -17.44 -8.32
CA LYS A 19 13.39 -18.07 -7.00
C LYS A 19 14.35 -17.30 -6.08
N THR A 20 15.25 -16.54 -6.69
CA THR A 20 16.19 -15.61 -6.04
C THR A 20 15.51 -14.26 -5.83
N SER A 21 15.81 -13.63 -4.69
CA SER A 21 15.36 -12.26 -4.41
C SER A 21 16.15 -11.28 -5.27
N GLU A 22 15.90 -11.28 -6.58
CA GLU A 22 16.45 -10.27 -7.46
C GLU A 22 16.00 -8.89 -6.96
N ARG A 23 16.95 -7.97 -6.87
CA ARG A 23 16.76 -6.63 -6.35
C ARG A 23 15.90 -5.85 -7.35
N LEU A 24 14.58 -5.99 -7.23
CA LEU A 24 13.62 -5.19 -7.99
C LEU A 24 13.88 -3.72 -7.67
N LEU A 25 14.41 -2.97 -8.65
CA LEU A 25 14.81 -1.57 -8.52
C LEU A 25 13.68 -0.67 -7.99
N SER A 26 12.42 -1.06 -8.14
CA SER A 26 11.26 -0.29 -7.68
C SER A 26 10.77 -0.64 -6.27
N ARG A 27 11.33 -1.68 -5.63
CA ARG A 27 10.86 -2.15 -4.31
C ARG A 27 11.03 -1.07 -3.23
N TRP A 28 12.14 -0.34 -3.27
CA TRP A 28 12.42 0.70 -2.27
C TRP A 28 11.39 1.82 -2.30
N ILE A 29 10.79 2.14 -3.46
CA ILE A 29 9.78 3.19 -3.57
C ILE A 29 8.52 2.77 -2.81
N VAL A 30 8.08 1.53 -3.02
CA VAL A 30 6.91 0.95 -2.36
C VAL A 30 7.14 0.86 -0.85
N GLU A 31 8.29 0.31 -0.43
CA GLU A 31 8.66 0.21 0.98
C GLU A 31 8.75 1.58 1.65
N ARG A 32 9.26 2.59 0.95
CA ARG A 32 9.35 3.96 1.46
C ARG A 32 7.97 4.59 1.66
N THR A 33 7.04 4.37 0.72
CA THR A 33 5.65 4.81 0.87
C THR A 33 5.02 4.15 2.08
N PHE A 34 5.14 2.82 2.24
CA PHE A 34 4.63 2.13 3.43
C PHE A 34 5.29 2.60 4.73
N GLY A 35 6.59 2.89 4.72
CA GLY A 35 7.29 3.47 5.86
C GLY A 35 6.75 4.84 6.27
N TRP A 36 6.30 5.66 5.32
CA TRP A 36 5.63 6.93 5.62
C TRP A 36 4.23 6.74 6.20
N LEU A 37 3.47 5.79 5.65
CA LEU A 37 2.12 5.46 6.14
C LEU A 37 2.16 4.84 7.53
N ASN A 38 3.20 4.08 7.86
CA ASN A 38 3.36 3.44 9.17
C ASN A 38 3.48 4.43 10.34
N ARG A 39 3.82 5.70 10.08
CA ARG A 39 3.82 6.75 11.11
C ARG A 39 2.41 7.19 11.54
N PHE A 40 1.40 6.85 10.75
CA PHE A 40 0.02 7.12 11.09
C PHE A 40 -0.55 5.87 11.77
N ARG A 41 -0.73 5.95 13.11
CA ARG A 41 -1.24 4.84 13.93
C ARG A 41 -2.48 4.19 13.31
N TRP A 42 -3.38 5.01 12.80
CA TRP A 42 -4.62 4.59 12.15
C TRP A 42 -4.36 3.62 11.00
N LEU A 43 -3.47 3.95 10.07
CA LEU A 43 -3.15 3.12 8.90
C LEU A 43 -2.33 1.87 9.22
N SER A 44 -1.70 1.82 10.39
CA SER A 44 -0.81 0.71 10.79
C SER A 44 -1.52 -0.35 11.63
N LYS A 45 -2.46 0.05 12.48
CA LYS A 45 -3.09 -0.83 13.48
C LYS A 45 -4.61 -0.89 13.43
N ASP A 46 -5.27 0.12 12.88
CA ASP A 46 -6.72 0.24 12.94
C ASP A 46 -7.30 0.03 11.53
N PHE A 47 -7.92 -1.12 11.29
CA PHE A 47 -8.59 -1.40 10.02
C PHE A 47 -10.03 -0.90 10.08
N GLU A 48 -10.38 -0.04 9.13
CA GLU A 48 -11.73 0.50 9.03
C GLU A 48 -12.71 -0.50 8.45
N VAL A 49 -13.95 -0.46 8.93
CA VAL A 49 -15.06 -1.26 8.38
C VAL A 49 -15.32 -0.89 6.92
N TYR A 50 -15.18 0.39 6.59
CA TYR A 50 -15.44 0.92 5.26
C TYR A 50 -14.13 1.26 4.52
N LEU A 51 -14.03 0.76 3.28
CA LEU A 51 -12.91 1.04 2.39
C LEU A 51 -12.78 2.53 2.05
N GLU A 52 -13.87 3.27 2.04
CA GLU A 52 -13.88 4.71 1.76
C GLU A 52 -13.11 5.50 2.83
N VAL A 53 -13.28 5.12 4.09
CA VAL A 53 -12.59 5.76 5.22
C VAL A 53 -11.08 5.47 5.13
N SER A 54 -10.71 4.22 4.89
CA SER A 54 -9.31 3.83 4.65
C SER A 54 -8.69 4.62 3.49
N LYS A 55 -9.42 4.75 2.37
CA LYS A 55 -8.97 5.53 1.20
C LYS A 55 -8.74 7.00 1.55
N ALA A 56 -9.70 7.63 2.23
CA ALA A 56 -9.59 9.03 2.64
C ALA A 56 -8.37 9.27 3.55
N MET A 57 -8.09 8.36 4.48
CA MET A 57 -6.93 8.45 5.38
C MET A 57 -5.60 8.34 4.65
N ILE A 58 -5.49 7.42 3.67
CA ILE A 58 -4.29 7.31 2.83
C ILE A 58 -4.04 8.63 2.10
N TYR A 59 -5.05 9.20 1.44
CA TYR A 59 -4.91 10.49 0.76
C TYR A 59 -4.52 11.62 1.72
N GLY A 60 -5.21 11.75 2.86
CA GLY A 60 -4.90 12.78 3.86
C GLY A 60 -3.48 12.66 4.41
N SER A 61 -2.99 11.44 4.62
CA SER A 61 -1.63 11.18 5.11
C SER A 61 -0.55 11.61 4.09
N LEU A 62 -0.78 11.36 2.79
CA LEU A 62 0.13 11.76 1.72
C LEU A 62 0.08 13.27 1.48
N ILE A 63 -1.10 13.90 1.54
CA ILE A 63 -1.23 15.37 1.46
C ILE A 63 -0.42 16.02 2.57
N ARG A 64 -0.56 15.56 3.83
CA ARG A 64 0.24 16.07 4.95
C ARG A 64 1.74 15.92 4.73
N LEU A 65 2.17 14.78 4.16
CA LEU A 65 3.57 14.56 3.82
C LEU A 65 4.06 15.57 2.77
N MET A 66 3.28 15.82 1.71
CA MET A 66 3.64 16.77 0.65
C MET A 66 3.67 18.20 1.17
N VAL A 67 2.68 18.62 1.98
CA VAL A 67 2.66 19.95 2.61
C VAL A 67 3.90 20.18 3.47
N ARG A 68 4.30 19.19 4.28
CA ARG A 68 5.53 19.29 5.10
C ARG A 68 6.81 19.39 4.28
N ARG A 69 6.83 18.88 3.05
CA ARG A 69 7.97 18.98 2.14
C ARG A 69 8.00 20.30 1.39
N LEU A 70 6.85 20.88 1.11
CA LEU A 70 6.74 22.18 0.46
C LEU A 70 7.09 23.34 1.41
N ALA A 71 6.79 23.19 2.70
CA ALA A 71 7.06 24.20 3.71
C ALA A 71 8.45 24.10 4.37
N ALA A 72 9.26 23.11 3.98
CA ALA A 72 10.63 22.90 4.47
C ALA A 72 11.63 23.44 3.44
#